data_AF-A0A1C6RVN3-F1
#
_entry.id   AF-A0A1C6RVN3-F1
#
_cell.length_a   1.000
_cell.length_b   1.000
_cell.length_c   1.000
_cell.angle_alpha   90.00
_cell.angle_beta   90.00
_cell.angle_gamma   90.00
#
_symmetry.space_group_name_H-M   'P 1'
#
loop_
_entity.id
_entity.type
_entity.pdbx_description
1 polymer ?
#
loop_
_entity_poly.entity_id
_entity_poly.type
_entity_poly.pdbx_seq_one_letter_code
_entity_poly.pdbx_strand_id
1 'polypeptide(L)'
;MTFSEDMQRYLEDIDVTVHVMSRISKLLNFTQDLLPEGQSISRIFISETAGKEGRIYEAAWFFTSGFISEAHHFLTDDEVDFFQFTENIILLNIKKADFEPGEENDSSARMRIKFSGGGGRGSNVGGELKATGKNCDYLYRIAKEILLPNTMRST
;
A
#
# COMPACT_ATOMS: atom_id res chain seq x y z
N MET A 1 -6.51 16.14 8.65
CA MET A 1 -6.35 14.94 9.49
C MET A 1 -4.86 14.69 9.71
N THR A 2 -4.46 14.22 10.89
CA THR A 2 -3.10 13.72 11.16
C THR A 2 -3.06 12.22 10.93
N PHE A 3 -1.89 11.65 10.66
CA PHE A 3 -1.72 10.20 10.64
C PHE A 3 -2.27 9.58 11.94
N SER A 4 -2.84 8.37 11.86
CA SER A 4 -3.03 7.57 13.07
C SER A 4 -1.66 7.21 13.66
N GLU A 5 -1.61 6.85 14.95
CA GLU A 5 -0.36 6.47 15.60
C GLU A 5 0.34 5.30 14.88
N ASP A 6 -0.43 4.33 14.39
CA ASP A 6 0.10 3.20 13.62
C ASP A 6 0.72 3.63 12.28
N MET A 7 0.06 4.55 11.57
CA MET A 7 0.57 5.10 10.30
C MET A 7 1.83 5.92 10.50
N GLN A 8 1.86 6.75 11.54
CA GLN A 8 3.02 7.56 11.91
C GLN A 8 4.21 6.66 12.23
N ARG A 9 4.01 5.66 13.10
CA ARG A 9 5.05 4.70 13.49
C ARG A 9 5.59 3.92 12.30
N TYR A 10 4.71 3.51 11.38
CA TYR A 10 5.13 2.86 10.15
C TYR A 10 6.08 3.74 9.34
N LEU A 11 5.68 4.99 9.04
CA LEU A 11 6.49 5.90 8.24
C LEU A 11 7.84 6.21 8.89
N GLU A 12 7.87 6.32 10.22
CA GLU A 12 9.10 6.50 10.99
C GLU A 12 10.00 5.26 10.96
N ASP A 13 9.45 4.04 11.10
CA ASP A 13 10.24 2.80 11.09
C ASP A 13 10.85 2.48 9.71
N ILE A 14 10.21 2.96 8.64
CA ILE A 14 10.80 2.96 7.31
C ILE A 14 11.52 4.29 6.99
N ASP A 15 11.98 5.04 7.98
CA ASP A 15 12.87 6.20 7.82
C ASP A 15 12.41 7.21 6.75
N VAL A 16 11.09 7.41 6.62
CA VAL A 16 10.53 8.33 5.62
C VAL A 16 10.85 9.76 6.03
N THR A 17 11.44 10.53 5.11
CA THR A 17 11.82 11.91 5.39
C THR A 17 10.61 12.81 5.62
N VAL A 18 10.78 13.89 6.38
CA VAL A 18 9.72 14.88 6.65
C VAL A 18 9.07 15.42 5.37
N HIS A 19 9.85 15.61 4.29
CA HIS A 19 9.31 16.05 3.01
C HIS A 19 8.34 15.02 2.41
N VAL A 20 8.74 13.75 2.40
CA VAL A 20 7.92 12.65 1.89
C VAL A 20 6.69 12.45 2.77
N MET A 21 6.82 12.51 4.11
CA MET A 21 5.68 12.47 5.04
C MET A 21 4.68 13.61 4.77
N SER A 22 5.16 14.82 4.47
CA SER A 22 4.30 15.96 4.13
C SER A 22 3.50 15.71 2.85
N ARG A 23 4.13 15.14 1.83
CA ARG A 23 3.44 14.75 0.58
C ARG A 23 2.37 13.68 0.83
N ILE A 24 2.71 12.63 1.57
CA ILE A 24 1.76 11.58 1.94
C ILE A 24 0.60 12.15 2.75
N SER A 25 0.86 13.06 3.70
CA SER A 25 -0.19 13.65 4.54
C SER A 25 -1.19 14.47 3.73
N LYS A 26 -0.72 15.25 2.75
CA LYS A 26 -1.60 16.00 1.84
C LYS A 26 -2.50 15.07 1.05
N LEU A 27 -1.94 14.02 0.46
CA LEU A 27 -2.69 13.06 -0.34
C LEU A 27 -3.62 12.20 0.52
N LEU A 28 -3.21 11.85 1.75
CA LEU A 28 -4.06 11.16 2.72
C LEU A 28 -5.31 12.00 3.02
N ASN A 29 -5.14 13.29 3.29
CA ASN A 29 -6.26 14.20 3.56
C ASN A 29 -7.18 14.31 2.34
N PHE A 30 -6.61 14.56 1.17
CA PHE A 30 -7.37 14.63 -0.07
C PHE A 30 -8.16 13.34 -0.34
N THR A 31 -7.50 12.19 -0.20
CA THR A 31 -8.12 10.87 -0.41
C THR A 31 -9.24 10.64 0.60
N GLN A 32 -9.01 10.97 1.88
CA GLN A 32 -10.00 10.81 2.95
C GLN A 32 -11.24 11.68 2.74
N ASP A 33 -11.07 12.91 2.24
CA ASP A 33 -12.17 13.85 1.97
C ASP A 33 -13.05 13.40 0.79
N LEU A 34 -12.51 12.58 -0.12
CA LEU A 34 -13.25 12.00 -1.24
C LEU A 34 -14.02 10.71 -0.87
N LEU A 35 -13.73 10.11 0.28
CA LEU A 35 -14.37 8.87 0.68
C LEU A 35 -15.84 9.09 1.09
N PRO A 36 -16.73 8.11 0.83
CA PRO A 36 -18.09 8.14 1.34
C PRO A 36 -18.16 8.26 2.87
N GLU A 37 -19.25 8.82 3.39
CA GLU A 37 -19.47 8.94 4.83
C GLU A 37 -19.34 7.57 5.53
N GLY A 38 -18.63 7.55 6.66
CA GLY A 38 -18.37 6.34 7.45
C GLY A 38 -17.21 5.47 6.94
N GLN A 39 -16.56 5.82 5.83
CA GLN A 39 -15.33 5.18 5.37
C GLN A 39 -14.11 5.95 5.87
N SER A 40 -13.09 5.23 6.33
CA SER A 40 -11.82 5.82 6.74
C SER A 40 -10.63 5.00 6.26
N ILE A 41 -9.55 5.72 5.97
CA ILE A 41 -8.26 5.11 5.64
C ILE A 41 -7.70 4.51 6.93
N SER A 42 -7.51 3.20 6.94
CA SER A 42 -7.07 2.43 8.11
C SER A 42 -5.59 2.05 8.04
N ARG A 43 -5.02 2.01 6.82
CA ARG A 43 -3.61 1.70 6.57
C ARG A 43 -3.07 2.55 5.44
N ILE A 44 -1.76 2.76 5.50
CA ILE A 44 -0.97 3.30 4.40
C ILE A 44 0.19 2.34 4.10
N PHE A 45 0.64 2.33 2.87
CA PHE A 45 1.84 1.58 2.48
C PHE A 45 2.58 2.34 1.38
N ILE A 46 3.90 2.43 1.50
CA ILE A 46 4.76 3.07 0.51
C ILE A 46 5.42 1.99 -0.33
N SER A 47 5.06 1.93 -1.60
CA SER A 47 5.72 1.06 -2.56
C SER A 47 7.05 1.66 -2.97
N GLU A 48 8.12 0.88 -2.84
CA GLU A 48 9.47 1.35 -3.12
C GLU A 48 10.39 0.23 -3.62
N THR A 49 11.48 0.65 -4.27
CA THR A 49 12.57 -0.22 -4.69
C THR A 49 13.92 0.34 -4.25
N ALA A 50 14.91 -0.54 -4.12
CA ALA A 50 16.27 -0.13 -3.84
C ALA A 50 16.89 0.59 -5.04
N GLY A 51 17.29 1.85 -4.85
CA GLY A 51 18.09 2.64 -5.77
C GLY A 51 19.56 2.70 -5.35
N LYS A 52 20.38 3.38 -6.17
CA LYS A 52 21.83 3.53 -5.92
C LYS A 52 22.13 4.41 -4.69
N GLU A 53 21.28 5.41 -4.43
CA GLU A 53 21.47 6.44 -3.40
C GLU A 53 20.49 6.29 -2.22
N GLY A 54 19.68 5.24 -2.22
CA GLY A 54 18.61 5.03 -1.25
C GLY A 54 17.37 4.46 -1.89
N ARG A 55 16.23 4.60 -1.22
CA ARG A 55 14.94 4.09 -1.71
C ARG A 55 14.38 4.98 -2.82
N ILE A 56 13.82 4.35 -3.84
CA ILE A 56 13.05 4.99 -4.89
C ILE A 56 11.58 4.75 -4.56
N TYR A 57 10.90 5.80 -4.09
CA TYR A 57 9.47 5.76 -3.81
C TYR A 57 8.69 5.78 -5.12
N GLU A 58 7.88 4.74 -5.35
CA GLU A 58 7.11 4.58 -6.59
C GLU A 58 5.66 5.05 -6.40
N ALA A 59 5.03 4.64 -5.29
CA ALA A 59 3.62 4.95 -5.02
C ALA A 59 3.31 4.97 -3.52
N ALA A 60 2.32 5.77 -3.14
CA ALA A 60 1.69 5.72 -1.82
C ALA A 60 0.32 5.05 -1.96
N TRP A 61 0.08 4.01 -1.17
CA TRP A 61 -1.15 3.24 -1.16
C TRP A 61 -1.95 3.56 0.10
N PHE A 62 -3.24 3.79 -0.06
CA PHE A 62 -4.18 4.03 1.01
C PHE A 62 -5.24 2.93 1.02
N PHE A 63 -5.51 2.34 2.18
CA PHE A 63 -6.45 1.22 2.29
C PHE A 63 -7.59 1.58 3.23
N THR A 64 -8.80 1.25 2.82
CA THR A 64 -10.01 1.26 3.65
C THR A 64 -10.59 -0.16 3.70
N SER A 65 -11.77 -0.34 4.30
CA SER A 65 -12.47 -1.62 4.31
C SER A 65 -13.10 -1.99 2.95
N GLY A 66 -13.30 -1.02 2.07
CA GLY A 66 -13.98 -1.20 0.77
C GLY A 66 -13.23 -0.67 -0.45
N PHE A 67 -12.19 0.15 -0.25
CA PHE A 67 -11.42 0.79 -1.31
C PHE A 67 -9.93 0.64 -1.07
N ILE A 68 -9.20 0.55 -2.16
CA ILE A 68 -7.76 0.75 -2.21
C ILE A 68 -7.52 1.95 -3.11
N SER A 69 -6.62 2.84 -2.73
CA SER A 69 -6.23 3.96 -3.57
C SER A 69 -4.73 3.99 -3.77
N GLU A 70 -4.30 4.37 -4.96
CA GLU A 70 -2.89 4.49 -5.33
C GLU A 70 -2.59 5.92 -5.75
N ALA A 71 -1.65 6.56 -5.07
CA ALA A 71 -1.03 7.79 -5.55
C ALA A 71 0.31 7.42 -6.19
N HIS A 72 0.30 7.21 -7.50
CA HIS A 72 1.50 6.91 -8.27
C HIS A 72 2.35 8.17 -8.43
N HIS A 73 3.68 8.04 -8.35
CA HIS A 73 4.60 9.19 -8.42
C HIS A 73 4.26 10.35 -7.46
N PHE A 74 3.73 10.03 -6.26
CA PHE A 74 3.20 10.99 -5.29
C PHE A 74 4.15 12.12 -4.83
N LEU A 75 5.46 11.98 -5.11
CA LEU A 75 6.44 13.04 -4.84
C LEU A 75 6.31 14.21 -5.81
N THR A 76 5.92 13.96 -7.05
CA THR A 76 5.82 14.95 -8.12
C THR A 76 4.39 15.32 -8.45
N ASP A 77 3.47 14.35 -8.35
CA ASP A 77 2.10 14.49 -8.84
C ASP A 77 1.07 14.37 -7.71
N ASP A 78 -0.09 15.01 -7.92
CA ASP A 78 -1.28 14.93 -7.06
C ASP A 78 -2.38 14.11 -7.76
N GLU A 79 -2.02 12.93 -8.25
CA GLU A 79 -2.92 11.97 -8.89
C GLU A 79 -3.22 10.80 -7.93
N VAL A 80 -4.49 10.41 -7.82
CA VAL A 80 -4.93 9.30 -6.97
C VAL A 80 -5.95 8.45 -7.71
N ASP A 81 -5.60 7.21 -7.97
CA ASP A 81 -6.52 6.20 -8.50
C ASP A 81 -7.29 5.55 -7.36
N PHE A 82 -8.59 5.28 -7.58
CA PHE A 82 -9.45 4.59 -6.62
C PHE A 82 -9.91 3.26 -7.21
N PHE A 83 -9.66 2.19 -6.47
CA PHE A 83 -10.07 0.83 -6.79
C PHE A 83 -11.10 0.37 -5.76
N GLN A 84 -12.30 0.06 -6.22
CA GLN A 84 -13.29 -0.63 -5.40
C GLN A 84 -13.21 -2.13 -5.67
N PHE A 85 -13.03 -2.92 -4.62
CA PHE A 85 -13.21 -4.37 -4.69
C PHE A 85 -14.68 -4.69 -4.47
N THR A 86 -15.47 -4.69 -5.55
CA THR A 86 -16.86 -5.18 -5.52
C THR A 86 -16.93 -6.70 -5.62
N GLU A 87 -15.89 -7.31 -6.18
CA GLU A 87 -15.72 -8.76 -6.28
C GLU A 87 -14.40 -9.18 -5.62
N ASN A 88 -14.18 -10.48 -5.52
CA ASN A 88 -12.98 -11.03 -4.90
C ASN A 88 -11.72 -10.65 -5.67
N ILE A 89 -10.60 -10.59 -4.95
CA ILE A 89 -9.28 -10.64 -5.58
C ILE A 89 -9.14 -12.02 -6.24
N ILE A 90 -9.16 -12.05 -7.57
CA ILE A 90 -9.11 -13.27 -8.39
C ILE A 90 -7.67 -13.77 -8.53
N LEU A 91 -6.69 -12.86 -8.46
CA LEU A 91 -5.28 -13.18 -8.53
C LEU A 91 -4.53 -12.44 -7.43
N LEU A 92 -3.76 -13.20 -6.66
CA LEU A 92 -2.76 -12.68 -5.73
C LEU A 92 -1.44 -13.41 -5.98
N ASN A 93 -0.47 -12.72 -6.55
CA ASN A 93 0.86 -13.24 -6.82
C ASN A 93 1.87 -12.58 -5.90
N ILE A 94 2.44 -13.38 -4.99
CA ILE A 94 3.44 -12.93 -4.02
C ILE A 94 4.80 -13.49 -4.44
N LYS A 95 5.80 -12.62 -4.56
CA LYS A 95 7.20 -12.98 -4.80
C LYS A 95 8.06 -12.37 -3.70
N LYS A 96 8.99 -13.16 -3.16
CA LYS A 96 9.96 -12.72 -2.17
C LYS A 96 11.37 -13.16 -2.56
N ALA A 97 12.38 -12.39 -2.15
CA ALA A 97 13.79 -12.77 -2.17
C ALA A 97 14.41 -12.31 -0.86
N ASP A 98 15.15 -13.19 -0.17
CA ASP A 98 15.88 -12.88 1.07
C ASP A 98 15.04 -12.26 2.21
N PHE A 99 13.71 -12.44 2.14
CA PHE A 99 12.76 -11.99 3.16
C PHE A 99 12.25 -13.16 3.97
N GLU A 100 12.35 -13.11 5.29
CA GLU A 100 11.72 -14.06 6.21
C GLU A 100 10.79 -13.33 7.19
N PRO A 101 9.47 -13.67 7.24
CA PRO A 101 8.52 -12.96 8.09
C PRO A 101 8.86 -13.03 9.58
N GLY A 102 8.92 -11.88 10.25
CA GLY A 102 9.15 -11.80 11.69
C GLY A 102 10.62 -11.88 12.12
N GLU A 103 11.54 -12.00 11.16
CA GLU A 103 12.98 -11.90 11.37
C GLU A 103 13.48 -10.48 11.09
N GLU A 104 14.71 -10.16 11.50
CA GLU A 104 15.36 -8.89 11.14
C GLU A 104 15.79 -8.92 9.66
N ASN A 105 15.01 -8.26 8.81
CA ASN A 105 15.25 -8.20 7.37
C ASN A 105 16.14 -7.01 6.98
N ASP A 106 17.31 -7.30 6.41
CA ASP A 106 18.26 -6.28 5.97
C ASP A 106 17.88 -5.66 4.61
N SER A 107 18.69 -4.71 4.14
CA SER A 107 18.45 -4.00 2.88
C SER A 107 18.50 -4.86 1.60
N SER A 108 18.80 -6.16 1.68
CA SER A 108 18.76 -7.10 0.55
C SER A 108 17.38 -7.77 0.38
N ALA A 109 16.58 -7.86 1.44
CA ALA A 109 15.25 -8.44 1.40
C ALA A 109 14.35 -7.70 0.40
N ARG A 110 13.62 -8.43 -0.45
CA ARG A 110 12.69 -7.89 -1.44
C ARG A 110 11.36 -8.62 -1.35
N MET A 111 10.27 -7.87 -1.49
CA MET A 111 8.95 -8.44 -1.65
C MET A 111 8.17 -7.68 -2.72
N ARG A 112 7.43 -8.42 -3.55
CA ARG A 112 6.57 -7.90 -4.60
C ARG A 112 5.24 -8.62 -4.56
N ILE A 113 4.15 -7.86 -4.53
CA ILE A 113 2.80 -8.40 -4.59
C ILE A 113 2.10 -7.79 -5.80
N LYS A 114 1.64 -8.64 -6.70
CA LYS A 114 0.65 -8.28 -7.72
C LYS A 114 -0.70 -8.78 -7.30
N PHE A 115 -1.71 -7.95 -7.42
CA PHE A 115 -3.09 -8.37 -7.21
C PHE A 115 -3.97 -7.88 -8.36
N SER A 116 -4.99 -8.66 -8.69
CA SER A 116 -6.07 -8.21 -9.56
C SER A 116 -7.38 -8.92 -9.21
N GLY A 117 -8.50 -8.26 -9.44
CA GLY A 117 -9.84 -8.78 -9.20
C GLY A 117 -10.89 -8.10 -10.07
N GLY A 118 -12.13 -8.54 -9.90
CA GLY A 118 -13.27 -7.92 -10.56
C GLY A 118 -13.57 -6.55 -9.93
N GLY A 119 -13.54 -5.52 -10.77
CA GLY A 119 -14.10 -4.21 -10.49
C GLY A 119 -15.55 -4.15 -10.95
N GLY A 120 -16.31 -3.24 -10.34
CA GLY A 120 -17.71 -3.03 -10.72
C GLY A 120 -17.87 -2.84 -12.23
N ARG A 121 -18.97 -3.36 -12.78
CA ARG A 121 -19.33 -3.28 -14.21
C ARG A 121 -18.33 -3.98 -15.16
N GLY A 122 -17.65 -5.03 -14.71
CA GLY A 122 -16.79 -5.87 -15.56
C GLY A 122 -15.43 -5.25 -15.89
N SER A 123 -14.99 -4.28 -15.09
CA SER A 123 -13.62 -3.77 -15.13
C SER A 123 -12.70 -4.73 -14.37
N ASN A 124 -11.43 -4.82 -14.74
CA ASN A 124 -10.43 -5.48 -13.89
C ASN A 124 -9.70 -4.41 -13.11
N VAL A 125 -9.69 -4.53 -11.80
CA VAL A 125 -8.90 -3.65 -10.91
C VAL A 125 -7.71 -4.42 -10.39
N GLY A 126 -6.57 -3.76 -10.22
CA GLY A 126 -5.37 -4.42 -9.77
C GLY A 126 -4.24 -3.42 -9.55
N GLY A 127 -3.17 -3.92 -8.94
CA GLY A 127 -2.05 -3.10 -8.56
C GLY A 127 -0.81 -3.93 -8.25
N GLU A 128 0.28 -3.22 -8.04
CA GLU A 128 1.57 -3.79 -7.69
C GLU A 128 2.18 -3.05 -6.51
N LEU A 129 2.47 -3.80 -5.46
CA LEU A 129 3.18 -3.31 -4.29
C LEU A 129 4.59 -3.89 -4.27
N LYS A 130 5.58 -3.05 -3.96
CA LYS A 130 6.98 -3.45 -3.81
C LYS A 130 7.54 -2.95 -2.50
N ALA A 131 8.40 -3.75 -1.89
CA ALA A 131 9.08 -3.41 -0.66
C ALA A 131 10.52 -3.94 -0.66
N THR A 132 11.36 -3.24 0.10
CA THR A 132 12.71 -3.65 0.46
C THR A 132 12.94 -3.60 1.97
N GLY A 133 13.82 -4.45 2.48
CA GLY A 133 14.19 -4.51 3.90
C GLY A 133 13.00 -4.58 4.85
N LYS A 134 13.04 -3.77 5.91
CA LYS A 134 11.95 -3.69 6.92
C LYS A 134 10.57 -3.45 6.32
N ASN A 135 10.46 -2.76 5.18
CA ASN A 135 9.17 -2.50 4.54
C ASN A 135 8.49 -3.80 4.06
N CYS A 136 9.26 -4.89 3.87
CA CYS A 136 8.73 -6.20 3.50
C CYS A 136 7.79 -6.77 4.58
N ASP A 137 8.08 -6.55 5.87
CA ASP A 137 7.20 -7.00 6.96
C ASP A 137 5.85 -6.26 6.96
N TYR A 138 5.85 -4.99 6.55
CA TYR A 138 4.61 -4.22 6.37
C TYR A 138 3.84 -4.72 5.15
N LEU A 139 4.53 -4.97 4.03
CA LEU A 139 3.89 -5.53 2.85
C LEU A 139 3.29 -6.92 3.11
N TYR A 140 3.99 -7.76 3.88
CA TYR A 140 3.50 -9.06 4.33
C TYR A 140 2.23 -8.94 5.18
N ARG A 141 2.17 -7.96 6.10
CA ARG A 141 0.96 -7.67 6.88
C ARG A 141 -0.20 -7.21 6.00
N ILE A 142 0.03 -6.30 5.04
CA ILE A 142 -0.98 -5.90 4.05
C ILE A 142 -1.50 -7.12 3.27
N ALA A 143 -0.59 -8.01 2.86
CA ALA A 143 -0.98 -9.25 2.17
C ALA A 143 -1.90 -10.10 3.04
N LYS A 144 -1.53 -10.33 4.31
CA LYS A 144 -2.23 -11.22 5.23
C LYS A 144 -3.55 -10.66 5.74
N GLU A 145 -3.61 -9.37 6.01
CA GLU A 145 -4.73 -8.71 6.69
C GLU A 145 -5.73 -8.09 5.72
N ILE A 146 -5.27 -7.67 4.53
CA ILE A 146 -6.11 -6.96 3.56
C ILE A 146 -6.29 -7.82 2.31
N LEU A 147 -5.22 -8.20 1.62
CA LEU A 147 -5.37 -8.79 0.28
C LEU A 147 -5.88 -10.25 0.33
N LEU A 148 -5.27 -11.10 1.15
CA LEU A 148 -5.62 -12.52 1.22
C LEU A 148 -7.06 -12.76 1.74
N PRO A 149 -7.58 -12.05 2.76
CA PRO A 149 -8.98 -12.21 3.15
C PRO A 149 -9.96 -11.84 2.04
N ASN A 150 -9.57 -10.92 1.14
CA ASN A 150 -10.38 -10.54 -0.01
C ASN A 150 -10.27 -11.52 -1.21
N THR A 151 -9.45 -12.58 -1.14
CA THR A 151 -9.49 -13.67 -2.15
C THR A 151 -10.52 -14.76 -1.79
N MET A 152 -10.90 -14.85 -0.52
CA MET A 152 -11.73 -15.95 0.02
C MET A 152 -13.18 -15.56 0.32
N ARG A 153 -13.59 -14.31 0.09
CA ARG A 153 -14.97 -13.87 0.34
C ARG A 153 -15.90 -14.66 -0.59
N SER A 154 -16.66 -15.61 -0.06
CA SER A 154 -17.70 -16.27 -0.86
C SER A 154 -18.83 -15.26 -1.05
N THR A 155 -19.12 -14.89 -2.30
CA THR A 155 -20.30 -14.10 -2.69
C THR A 155 -21.58 -14.81 -2.32
#